data_AF-A0A950F887-F1
#
_entry.id   AF-A0A950F887-F1
#
_cell.length_a   1.000
_cell.length_b   1.000
_cell.length_c   1.000
_cell.angle_alpha   90.00
_cell.angle_beta   90.00
_cell.angle_gamma   90.00
#
_symmetry.space_group_name_H-M   'P 1'
#
loop_
_entity.id
_entity.type
_entity.pdbx_description
1 polymer ?
#
loop_
_entity_poly.entity_id
_entity_poly.type
_entity_poly.pdbx_seq_one_letter_code
_entity_poly.pdbx_strand_id
1 'polypeptide(L)'
;KWSGTIFELLSAPVSYVEVLIGYVGAAATKSLMLGVLILLTARLFVPYGIAHPVWMAGFLLLTAVSFSLFGFIIGLWAESFEQLQIVPLMILTPLTFLGGAFYSITMLPPVWQKITLFNPVVYLISGFRWSFFGVADVNVIASLSATLGFLAVCIVIVSWIFRTGYKLKN
;
A
#
# COMPACT_ATOMS: atom_id res chain seq x y z
N LYS A 1 -24.61 5.14 -4.62
CA LYS A 1 -25.38 4.70 -3.43
C LYS A 1 -24.48 4.33 -2.21
N TRP A 2 -23.24 4.83 -2.13
CA TRP A 2 -22.27 4.56 -1.04
C TRP A 2 -21.84 5.83 -0.29
N SER A 3 -22.35 7.01 -0.66
CA SER A 3 -21.94 8.30 -0.08
C SER A 3 -22.48 8.53 1.34
N GLY A 4 -23.52 7.79 1.77
CA GLY A 4 -24.19 8.01 3.07
C GLY A 4 -23.70 7.13 4.24
N THR A 5 -23.10 5.96 3.97
CA THR A 5 -22.81 4.98 5.04
C THR A 5 -21.64 5.39 5.92
N ILE A 6 -20.70 6.18 5.38
CA ILE A 6 -19.61 6.77 6.18
C ILE A 6 -20.16 7.87 7.11
N PHE A 7 -21.19 8.61 6.67
CA PHE A 7 -21.86 9.65 7.48
C PHE A 7 -22.69 9.07 8.64
N GLU A 8 -23.34 7.91 8.46
CA GLU A 8 -24.05 7.24 9.56
C GLU A 8 -23.10 6.79 10.68
N LEU A 9 -21.89 6.35 10.34
CA LEU A 9 -20.88 5.94 11.32
C LEU A 9 -20.29 7.10 12.13
N LEU A 10 -20.28 8.32 11.57
CA LEU A 10 -19.87 9.54 12.29
C LEU A 10 -20.96 10.09 13.22
N SER A 11 -22.21 9.69 13.01
CA SER A 11 -23.33 10.05 13.88
C SER A 11 -23.43 9.14 15.12
N ALA A 12 -22.81 7.96 15.05
CA ALA A 12 -22.64 7.07 16.20
C ALA A 12 -21.40 7.48 17.02
N PRO A 13 -21.41 7.34 18.36
CA PRO A 13 -20.28 7.68 19.23
C PRO A 13 -19.16 6.63 19.14
N VAL A 14 -18.66 6.38 17.93
CA VAL A 14 -17.63 5.38 17.62
C VAL A 14 -16.28 6.10 17.53
N SER A 15 -15.26 5.56 18.17
CA SER A 15 -13.92 6.14 18.12
C SER A 15 -13.36 6.02 16.71
N TYR A 16 -12.65 7.04 16.22
CA TYR A 16 -11.99 7.00 14.91
C TYR A 16 -11.05 5.79 14.75
N VAL A 17 -10.50 5.29 15.87
CA VAL A 17 -9.64 4.09 15.92
C VAL A 17 -10.44 2.83 15.58
N GLU A 18 -11.69 2.72 16.05
CA GLU A 18 -12.56 1.57 15.76
C GLU A 18 -12.97 1.56 14.29
N VAL A 19 -13.28 2.73 13.72
CA VAL A 19 -13.56 2.89 12.29
C VAL A 19 -12.35 2.49 11.45
N LEU A 20 -11.16 2.97 11.83
CA LEU A 20 -9.91 2.61 11.18
C LEU A 20 -9.67 1.10 11.20
N ILE A 21 -9.73 0.48 12.39
CA ILE A 21 -9.52 -0.97 12.53
C ILE A 21 -10.56 -1.76 11.74
N GLY A 22 -11.82 -1.34 11.73
CA GLY A 22 -12.87 -2.01 10.97
C GLY A 22 -12.63 -1.98 9.46
N TYR A 23 -12.51 -0.79 8.87
CA TYR A 23 -12.37 -0.66 7.41
C TYR A 23 -10.99 -1.09 6.91
N VAL A 24 -9.92 -0.59 7.55
CA VAL A 24 -8.55 -0.91 7.14
C VAL A 24 -8.22 -2.35 7.49
N GLY A 25 -8.68 -2.87 8.63
CA GLY A 25 -8.50 -4.27 8.99
C GLY A 25 -9.21 -5.22 8.01
N ALA A 26 -10.44 -4.91 7.61
CA ALA A 26 -11.15 -5.70 6.60
C ALA A 26 -10.42 -5.66 5.24
N ALA A 27 -10.00 -4.48 4.78
CA ALA A 27 -9.27 -4.32 3.52
C ALA A 27 -7.90 -5.01 3.56
N ALA A 28 -7.15 -4.89 4.66
CA ALA A 28 -5.85 -5.51 4.84
C ALA A 28 -5.98 -7.04 4.89
N THR A 29 -6.98 -7.58 5.59
CA THR A 29 -7.24 -9.02 5.67
C THR A 29 -7.54 -9.59 4.29
N LYS A 30 -8.41 -8.94 3.50
CA LYS A 30 -8.70 -9.33 2.11
C LYS A 30 -7.44 -9.30 1.26
N SER A 31 -6.61 -8.26 1.41
CA SER A 31 -5.36 -8.10 0.65
C SER A 31 -4.34 -9.20 1.00
N LEU A 32 -4.22 -9.56 2.27
CA LEU A 32 -3.37 -10.66 2.73
C LEU A 32 -3.85 -12.01 2.18
N MET A 33 -5.15 -12.29 2.25
CA MET A 33 -5.72 -13.51 1.68
C MET A 33 -5.41 -13.62 0.17
N LEU A 34 -5.59 -12.53 -0.57
CA LEU A 34 -5.28 -12.49 -1.99
C LEU A 34 -3.78 -12.68 -2.25
N GLY A 35 -2.91 -12.04 -1.47
CA GLY A 35 -1.46 -12.19 -1.58
C GLY A 35 -1.00 -13.63 -1.32
N VAL A 36 -1.51 -14.28 -0.28
CA VAL A 36 -1.23 -15.69 0.01
C VAL A 36 -1.74 -16.60 -1.11
N LEU A 37 -2.95 -16.34 -1.62
CA LEU A 37 -3.51 -17.12 -2.72
C LEU A 37 -2.67 -16.98 -4.00
N ILE A 38 -2.17 -15.78 -4.31
CA ILE A 38 -1.26 -15.55 -5.44
C ILE A 38 0.05 -16.31 -5.25
N LEU A 39 0.62 -16.34 -4.04
CA LEU A 39 1.83 -17.11 -3.77
C LEU A 39 1.60 -18.61 -3.97
N LEU A 40 0.52 -19.15 -3.41
CA LEU A 40 0.18 -20.57 -3.56
C LEU A 40 -0.01 -20.97 -5.03
N THR A 41 -0.72 -20.15 -5.81
CA THR A 41 -0.94 -20.45 -7.24
C THR A 41 0.32 -20.25 -8.07
N ALA A 42 1.11 -19.21 -7.81
CA ALA A 42 2.37 -18.96 -8.51
C ALA A 42 3.34 -20.14 -8.38
N ARG A 43 3.32 -20.86 -7.25
CA ARG A 43 4.18 -22.03 -7.01
C ARG A 43 3.86 -23.21 -7.93
N LEU A 44 2.65 -23.27 -8.48
CA LEU A 44 2.26 -24.28 -9.48
C LEU A 44 2.82 -23.97 -10.87
N PHE A 45 3.03 -22.69 -11.19
CA PHE A 45 3.52 -22.25 -12.50
C PHE A 45 5.04 -22.10 -12.54
N VAL A 46 5.66 -21.66 -11.45
CA VAL A 46 7.10 -21.38 -11.37
C VAL A 46 7.68 -21.99 -10.10
N PRO A 47 8.75 -22.81 -10.20
CA PRO A 47 9.46 -23.28 -9.03
C PRO A 47 10.27 -22.13 -8.44
N TYR A 48 9.74 -21.48 -7.40
CA TYR A 48 10.44 -20.45 -6.64
C TYR A 48 10.69 -20.91 -5.19
N GLY A 49 11.82 -20.47 -4.62
CA GLY A 49 12.14 -20.62 -3.21
C GLY A 49 12.04 -19.27 -2.51
N ILE A 50 11.59 -19.25 -1.25
CA ILE A 50 11.59 -18.04 -0.43
C ILE A 50 12.85 -18.07 0.43
N ALA A 51 13.83 -17.22 0.12
CA ALA A 51 15.07 -17.13 0.88
C ALA A 51 14.85 -16.62 2.31
N HIS A 52 13.95 -15.66 2.50
CA HIS A 52 13.68 -15.03 3.80
C HIS A 52 12.17 -14.97 4.11
N PRO A 53 11.57 -16.06 4.62
CA PRO A 53 10.12 -16.15 4.84
C PRO A 53 9.56 -15.12 5.83
N VAL A 54 10.30 -14.82 6.90
CA VAL A 54 9.89 -13.83 7.92
C VAL A 54 9.83 -12.43 7.33
N TRP A 55 10.83 -12.06 6.52
CA TRP A 55 10.88 -10.77 5.84
C TRP A 55 9.81 -10.65 4.77
N MET A 56 9.56 -11.71 4.01
CA MET A 56 8.46 -11.76 3.04
C MET A 56 7.12 -11.49 3.73
N ALA A 57 6.85 -12.14 4.86
CA ALA A 57 5.61 -11.95 5.61
C ALA A 57 5.50 -10.52 6.17
N GLY A 58 6.60 -9.97 6.69
CA GLY A 58 6.67 -8.59 7.17
C GLY A 58 6.39 -7.56 6.07
N PHE A 59 7.06 -7.68 4.92
CA PHE A 59 6.82 -6.79 3.77
C PHE A 59 5.39 -6.96 3.22
N LEU A 60 4.86 -8.18 3.16
CA LEU A 60 3.49 -8.43 2.73
C LEU A 60 2.47 -7.72 3.65
N LEU A 61 2.65 -7.85 4.97
CA LEU A 61 1.80 -7.21 5.97
C LEU A 61 1.90 -5.68 5.89
N LEU A 62 3.12 -5.14 5.85
CA LEU A 62 3.36 -3.70 5.75
C LEU A 62 2.73 -3.11 4.48
N THR A 63 2.89 -3.80 3.35
CA THR A 63 2.28 -3.41 2.07
C THR A 63 0.76 -3.42 2.18
N ALA A 64 0.18 -4.51 2.69
CA ALA A 64 -1.26 -4.66 2.83
C ALA A 64 -1.88 -3.57 3.70
N VAL A 65 -1.29 -3.26 4.85
CA VAL A 65 -1.78 -2.22 5.76
C VAL A 65 -1.59 -0.82 5.17
N SER A 66 -0.42 -0.52 4.62
CA SER A 66 -0.12 0.80 4.06
C SER A 66 -1.03 1.15 2.88
N PHE A 67 -1.22 0.21 1.94
CA PHE A 67 -2.11 0.43 0.81
C PHE A 67 -3.60 0.40 1.18
N SER A 68 -3.98 -0.34 2.22
CA SER A 68 -5.35 -0.27 2.76
C SER A 68 -5.64 1.10 3.36
N LEU A 69 -4.69 1.68 4.10
CA LEU A 69 -4.79 3.06 4.60
C LEU A 69 -4.82 4.08 3.46
N PHE A 70 -3.95 3.93 2.47
CA PHE A 70 -3.93 4.81 1.30
C PHE A 70 -5.26 4.77 0.52
N GLY A 71 -5.79 3.56 0.26
CA GLY A 71 -7.09 3.37 -0.35
C GLY A 71 -8.23 3.96 0.48
N PHE A 72 -8.16 3.86 1.81
CA PHE A 72 -9.12 4.48 2.73
C PHE A 72 -9.08 6.01 2.64
N ILE A 73 -7.89 6.63 2.61
CA ILE A 73 -7.73 8.09 2.41
C ILE A 73 -8.37 8.53 1.09
N ILE A 74 -8.12 7.79 0.00
CA ILE A 74 -8.72 8.08 -1.31
C ILE A 74 -10.24 7.94 -1.24
N GLY A 75 -10.75 6.91 -0.55
CA GLY A 75 -12.17 6.69 -0.36
C GLY A 75 -12.86 7.83 0.40
N LEU A 76 -12.17 8.45 1.37
CA LEU A 76 -12.67 9.64 2.07
C LEU A 76 -12.58 10.92 1.22
N TRP A 77 -11.58 11.00 0.33
CA TRP A 77 -11.36 12.17 -0.51
C TRP A 77 -12.28 12.20 -1.74
N ALA A 78 -12.57 11.05 -2.34
CA ALA A 78 -13.34 10.93 -3.57
C ALA A 78 -14.83 11.23 -3.35
N GLU A 79 -15.40 12.10 -4.19
CA GLU A 79 -16.83 12.46 -4.16
C GLU A 79 -17.64 11.65 -5.19
N SER A 80 -16.96 11.15 -6.23
CA SER A 80 -17.55 10.33 -7.27
C SER A 80 -16.80 9.01 -7.45
N PHE A 81 -17.50 8.01 -7.99
CA PHE A 81 -16.90 6.73 -8.33
C PHE A 81 -15.79 6.87 -9.40
N GLU A 82 -15.94 7.83 -10.32
CA GLU A 82 -14.94 8.14 -11.33
C GLU A 82 -13.64 8.65 -10.69
N GLN A 83 -13.73 9.56 -9.71
CA GLN A 83 -12.56 10.04 -8.96
C GLN A 83 -11.86 8.91 -8.21
N LEU A 84 -12.62 7.97 -7.64
CA LEU A 84 -12.07 6.81 -6.94
C LEU A 84 -11.28 5.91 -7.91
N GLN A 85 -11.76 5.72 -9.14
CA GLN A 85 -11.11 4.89 -10.17
C GLN A 85 -9.91 5.56 -10.85
N ILE A 86 -9.91 6.89 -10.94
CA ILE A 86 -8.80 7.64 -11.54
C ILE A 86 -7.49 7.42 -10.77
N VAL A 87 -7.53 7.38 -9.42
CA VAL A 87 -6.30 7.26 -8.63
C VAL A 87 -5.55 5.94 -8.88
N PRO A 88 -6.19 4.75 -8.83
CA PRO A 88 -5.56 3.49 -9.22
C PRO A 88 -4.97 3.50 -10.64
N LEU A 89 -5.70 4.05 -11.62
CA LEU A 89 -5.30 4.00 -13.03
C LEU A 89 -4.21 5.00 -13.37
N MET A 90 -4.35 6.26 -12.95
CA MET A 90 -3.45 7.35 -13.31
C MET A 90 -2.26 7.50 -12.39
N ILE A 91 -2.32 6.98 -11.15
CA ILE A 91 -1.26 7.16 -10.16
C ILE A 91 -0.66 5.81 -9.76
N LEU A 92 -1.47 4.88 -9.24
CA LEU A 92 -0.93 3.63 -8.68
C LEU A 92 -0.31 2.73 -9.75
N THR A 93 -0.99 2.56 -10.88
CA THR A 93 -0.49 1.77 -12.01
C THR A 93 0.87 2.27 -12.50
N PRO A 94 1.04 3.55 -12.91
CA PRO A 94 2.34 4.04 -13.37
C PRO A 94 3.40 4.02 -12.26
N LEU A 95 3.05 4.29 -11.00
CA LEU A 95 4.00 4.14 -9.89
C LEU A 95 4.47 2.70 -9.72
N THR A 96 3.61 1.71 -9.93
CA THR A 96 3.99 0.30 -9.82
C THR A 96 4.90 -0.13 -10.97
N PHE A 97 4.60 0.32 -12.19
CA PHE A 97 5.45 0.09 -13.36
C PHE A 97 6.81 0.80 -13.23
N LEU A 98 6.82 2.05 -12.76
CA LEU A 98 8.04 2.80 -12.48
C LEU A 98 8.79 2.24 -11.24
N GLY A 99 8.10 1.44 -10.44
CA GLY A 99 8.54 0.88 -9.17
C GLY A 99 9.58 -0.25 -9.27
N GLY A 100 9.97 -0.66 -10.48
CA GLY A 100 10.87 -1.80 -10.67
C GLY A 100 10.21 -3.16 -10.41
N ALA A 101 8.90 -3.28 -10.65
CA ALA A 101 8.17 -4.56 -10.58
C ALA A 101 8.64 -5.55 -11.67
N PHE A 102 8.95 -5.02 -12.86
CA PHE A 102 9.30 -5.80 -14.06
C PHE A 102 10.78 -5.70 -14.45
N TYR A 103 11.51 -4.78 -13.84
CA TYR A 103 12.92 -4.50 -14.15
C TYR A 103 13.66 -4.08 -12.88
N SER A 104 14.99 -4.25 -12.89
CA SER A 104 15.86 -3.70 -11.85
C SER A 104 16.12 -2.21 -12.11
N ILE A 105 16.16 -1.41 -11.04
CA ILE A 105 16.38 0.04 -11.11
C ILE A 105 17.72 0.38 -11.79
N THR A 106 18.72 -0.50 -11.69
CA THR A 106 20.05 -0.30 -12.28
C THR A 106 20.05 -0.33 -13.81
N MET A 107 18.99 -0.86 -14.44
CA MET A 107 18.82 -0.85 -15.90
C MET A 107 18.29 0.48 -16.43
N LEU A 108 17.82 1.37 -15.56
CA LEU A 108 17.30 2.69 -15.98
C LEU A 108 18.44 3.69 -16.21
N PRO A 109 18.28 4.62 -17.17
CA PRO A 109 19.18 5.77 -17.30
C PRO A 109 19.24 6.61 -16.00
N PRO A 110 20.34 7.35 -15.76
CA PRO A 110 20.59 8.03 -14.48
C PRO A 110 19.47 8.98 -14.01
N VAL A 111 18.76 9.61 -14.94
CA VAL A 111 17.64 10.52 -14.65
C VAL A 111 16.45 9.74 -14.07
N TRP A 112 16.08 8.63 -14.71
CA TRP A 112 14.95 7.80 -14.30
C TRP A 112 15.23 7.08 -13.00
N GLN A 113 16.46 6.62 -12.77
CA GLN A 113 16.87 6.05 -11.48
C GLN A 113 16.60 7.02 -10.32
N LYS A 114 16.95 8.31 -10.46
CA LYS A 114 16.69 9.32 -9.42
C LYS A 114 15.20 9.55 -9.19
N ILE A 115 14.41 9.64 -10.27
CA ILE A 115 12.94 9.81 -10.18
C ILE A 115 12.31 8.62 -9.47
N THR A 116 12.72 7.41 -9.85
CA THR A 116 12.24 6.16 -9.26
C THR A 116 12.55 6.10 -7.76
N LEU A 117 13.69 6.56 -7.29
CA LEU A 117 14.01 6.55 -5.85
C LEU A 117 13.09 7.42 -4.97
N PHE A 118 12.31 8.36 -5.53
CA PHE A 118 11.28 9.08 -4.78
C PHE A 118 9.99 8.28 -4.59
N ASN A 119 9.80 7.22 -5.36
CA ASN A 119 8.59 6.41 -5.33
C ASN A 119 8.64 5.40 -4.16
N PRO A 120 7.72 5.47 -3.17
CA PRO A 120 7.70 4.54 -2.05
C PRO A 120 7.48 3.08 -2.49
N VAL A 121 6.84 2.86 -3.64
CA VAL A 121 6.55 1.52 -4.17
C VAL A 121 7.82 0.77 -4.56
N VAL A 122 8.89 1.48 -4.91
CA VAL A 122 10.19 0.89 -5.25
C VAL A 122 10.79 0.14 -4.07
N TYR A 123 10.72 0.75 -2.89
CA TYR A 123 11.25 0.18 -1.67
C TYR A 123 10.48 -1.08 -1.26
N LEU A 124 9.15 -1.06 -1.43
CA LEU A 124 8.30 -2.23 -1.21
C LEU A 124 8.66 -3.38 -2.15
N ILE A 125 8.76 -3.11 -3.45
CA ILE A 125 9.09 -4.11 -4.46
C ILE A 125 10.51 -4.65 -4.25
N SER A 126 11.49 -3.79 -3.99
CA SER A 126 12.88 -4.19 -3.72
C SER A 126 12.99 -5.08 -2.49
N GLY A 127 12.33 -4.71 -1.38
CA GLY A 127 12.30 -5.52 -0.16
C GLY A 127 11.60 -6.87 -0.34
N PHE A 128 10.49 -6.89 -1.08
CA PHE A 128 9.79 -8.13 -1.42
C PHE A 128 10.66 -9.02 -2.30
N ARG A 129 11.27 -8.47 -3.36
CA ARG A 129 12.17 -9.21 -4.27
C ARG A 129 13.37 -9.82 -3.55
N TRP A 130 13.99 -9.06 -2.64
CA TRP A 130 15.07 -9.55 -1.80
C TRP A 130 14.64 -10.76 -0.95
N SER A 131 13.40 -10.78 -0.48
CA SER A 131 12.89 -11.89 0.33
C SER A 131 12.79 -13.22 -0.44
N PHE A 132 12.72 -13.18 -1.78
CA PHE A 132 12.73 -14.37 -2.64
C PHE A 132 14.13 -14.73 -3.12
N PHE A 133 14.86 -13.75 -3.65
CA PHE A 133 16.10 -14.00 -4.40
C PHE A 133 17.38 -13.68 -3.64
N GLY A 134 17.30 -13.05 -2.45
CA GLY A 134 18.47 -12.59 -1.69
C GLY A 134 19.21 -11.40 -2.30
N VAL A 135 18.77 -10.91 -3.46
CA VAL A 135 19.34 -9.76 -4.18
C VAL A 135 18.36 -8.58 -4.06
N ALA A 136 18.86 -7.43 -3.62
CA ALA A 136 18.07 -6.20 -3.48
C ALA A 136 18.64 -5.11 -4.39
N ASP A 137 17.77 -4.35 -5.07
CA ASP A 137 18.20 -3.14 -5.80
C ASP A 137 18.56 -1.99 -4.84
N VAL A 138 17.91 -1.98 -3.67
CA VAL A 138 18.07 -0.99 -2.61
C VAL A 138 18.29 -1.72 -1.30
N ASN A 139 19.12 -1.17 -0.42
CA ASN A 139 19.38 -1.74 0.91
C ASN A 139 18.07 -2.10 1.63
N VAL A 140 18.01 -3.28 2.22
CA VAL A 140 16.80 -3.83 2.89
C VAL A 140 16.34 -2.93 4.03
N ILE A 141 17.28 -2.35 4.79
CA ILE A 141 16.99 -1.44 5.89
C ILE A 141 16.38 -0.14 5.34
N ALA A 142 16.95 0.40 4.25
CA ALA A 142 16.37 1.57 3.58
C ALA A 142 14.96 1.28 3.04
N SER A 143 14.76 0.07 2.54
CA SER A 143 13.46 -0.39 2.04
C SER A 143 12.42 -0.50 3.14
N LEU A 144 12.81 -1.05 4.29
CA LEU A 144 11.98 -1.13 5.49
C LEU A 144 11.68 0.26 6.04
N SER A 145 12.67 1.15 6.16
CA SER A 145 12.48 2.50 6.69
C SER A 145 11.57 3.34 5.80
N ALA A 146 11.72 3.25 4.47
CA ALA A 146 10.86 3.97 3.53
C ALA A 146 9.42 3.45 3.60
N THR A 147 9.24 2.14 3.73
CA THR A 147 7.93 1.50 3.91
C THR A 147 7.25 1.95 5.19
N LEU A 148 7.97 1.92 6.32
CA LEU A 148 7.47 2.41 7.61
C LEU A 148 7.18 3.92 7.57
N GLY A 149 8.01 4.69 6.86
CA GLY A 149 7.78 6.11 6.61
C GLY A 149 6.47 6.35 5.84
N PHE A 150 6.22 5.59 4.77
CA PHE A 150 4.97 5.66 4.01
C PHE A 150 3.76 5.31 4.88
N LEU A 151 3.85 4.23 5.66
CA LEU A 151 2.82 3.86 6.63
C LEU A 151 2.55 4.98 7.63
N ALA A 152 3.60 5.56 8.22
CA ALA A 152 3.50 6.64 9.19
C ALA A 152 2.84 7.89 8.58
N VAL A 153 3.20 8.26 7.35
CA VAL A 153 2.56 9.35 6.61
C VAL A 153 1.08 9.09 6.43
N CYS A 154 0.68 7.88 6.01
CA CYS A 154 -0.73 7.53 5.89
C CYS A 154 -1.47 7.63 7.23
N ILE A 155 -0.89 7.14 8.32
CA ILE A 155 -1.49 7.24 9.67
C ILE A 155 -1.66 8.70 10.09
N VAL A 156 -0.65 9.55 9.85
CA VAL A 156 -0.71 10.98 10.16
C VAL A 156 -1.81 11.67 9.36
N ILE A 157 -1.91 11.40 8.04
CA ILE A 157 -2.94 11.98 7.19
C ILE A 157 -4.33 11.57 7.66
N VAL A 158 -4.57 10.27 7.91
CA VAL A 158 -5.88 9.81 8.40
C VAL A 158 -6.21 10.46 9.74
N SER A 159 -5.25 10.47 10.67
CA SER A 159 -5.43 11.10 11.98
C SER A 159 -5.75 12.59 11.86
N TRP A 160 -5.14 13.29 10.90
CA TRP A 160 -5.39 14.70 10.63
C TRP A 160 -6.78 14.94 10.02
N ILE A 161 -7.22 14.10 9.06
CA ILE A 161 -8.57 14.18 8.48
C ILE A 161 -9.64 14.02 9.57
N PHE A 162 -9.48 13.03 10.46
CA PHE A 162 -10.41 12.81 11.57
C PHE A 162 -10.40 13.95 12.59
N ARG A 163 -9.22 14.52 12.92
CA ARG A 163 -9.11 15.66 13.84
C ARG A 163 -9.70 16.95 13.29
N THR A 164 -9.51 17.21 12.00
CA THR A 164 -10.01 18.43 11.36
C THR A 164 -11.50 18.34 10.99
N GLY A 165 -12.07 17.13 11.00
CA GLY A 165 -13.44 16.89 10.56
C GLY A 165 -13.65 17.15 9.06
N TYR A 166 -12.55 17.24 8.29
CA TYR A 166 -12.58 17.55 6.86
C TYR A 166 -13.41 16.48 6.12
N LYS A 167 -14.52 16.91 5.49
CA LYS A 167 -15.56 16.06 4.86
C LYS A 167 -16.36 15.11 5.78
N LEU A 168 -16.07 15.09 7.08
CA LEU A 168 -16.79 14.28 8.07
C LEU A 168 -17.84 15.10 8.84
N LYS A 169 -17.73 16.43 8.79
CA LYS A 169 -18.60 17.37 9.49
C LYS A 169 -19.04 18.47 8.52
N ASN A 170 -20.02 18.15 7.66
CA ASN A 170 -20.96 19.06 7.01
C ASN A 170 -22.03 18.25 6.26
#